data_AF-A0A952UYQ1-F1
#
_entry.id   AF-A0A952UYQ1-F1
#
_cell.length_a   1.000
_cell.length_b   1.000
_cell.length_c   1.000
_cell.angle_alpha   90.00
_cell.angle_beta   90.00
_cell.angle_gamma   90.00
#
_symmetry.space_group_name_H-M   'P 1'
#
loop_
_entity.id
_entity.type
_entity.pdbx_description
1 polymer ?
#
loop_
_entity_poly.entity_id
_entity_poly.type
_entity_poly.pdbx_seq_one_letter_code
_entity_poly.pdbx_strand_id
1 'polypeptide(L)'
;MKLTLSHIASALFLSTFAVAGCSSETGDASEPVAGDEAAVISCGADKYNEALAHYKNAVDWSKERLAKGVCESDNGYQWEIADEASRAVMTCGAFRETIKSSPWAQPIRTVLADSLTLKSLTGELLVIKDSEWQNWTGVDAMLEGQQFWAPAMGAYGSWSQIVFGENGKATYKFLKYHDNTGDITPEQEPATFTIEKPNGEKGKRTIVLSHGGVTERYTLGVDAGYRYDDAPLFTLTPEGVDVENEPSRKLFSLVSECDA
;
A
#
# COMPACT_ATOMS: atom_id res chain seq x y z
N MET A 1 69.75 10.62 24.57
CA MET A 1 70.16 10.57 23.15
C MET A 1 69.24 9.61 22.42
N LYS A 2 68.52 10.14 21.42
CA LYS A 2 67.74 9.49 20.33
C LYS A 2 66.38 8.81 20.61
N LEU A 3 65.40 9.44 19.95
CA LEU A 3 64.01 9.07 19.63
C LEU A 3 63.84 7.72 18.92
N THR A 4 62.62 7.16 18.94
CA THR A 4 61.76 7.07 17.72
C THR A 4 60.30 6.74 18.06
N LEU A 5 59.40 7.64 17.62
CA LEU A 5 57.98 7.42 17.43
C LEU A 5 57.76 6.57 16.16
N SER A 6 56.71 5.75 16.14
CA SER A 6 56.14 5.22 14.89
C SER A 6 54.71 5.74 14.75
N HIS A 7 54.48 6.48 13.66
CA HIS A 7 53.19 7.02 13.24
C HIS A 7 52.46 5.98 12.37
N ILE A 8 51.20 5.70 12.69
CA ILE A 8 50.26 5.06 11.75
C ILE A 8 49.49 6.19 11.08
N ALA A 9 49.65 6.28 9.76
CA ALA A 9 49.02 7.28 8.90
C ALA A 9 47.54 6.95 8.67
N SER A 10 46.66 7.87 9.05
CA SER A 10 45.26 7.88 8.63
C SER A 10 45.15 8.48 7.23
N ALA A 11 44.76 7.68 6.25
CA ALA A 11 44.40 8.16 4.92
C ALA A 11 42.93 8.62 4.91
N LEU A 12 42.73 9.94 4.92
CA LEU A 12 41.45 10.58 4.63
C LEU A 12 41.22 10.59 3.12
N PHE A 13 40.26 9.80 2.64
CA PHE A 13 39.71 9.94 1.29
C PHE A 13 38.74 11.13 1.28
N LEU A 14 39.19 12.28 0.76
CA LEU A 14 38.31 13.35 0.30
C LEU A 14 37.69 12.93 -1.05
N SER A 15 36.38 12.72 -1.08
CA SER A 15 35.62 12.68 -2.33
C SER A 15 35.05 14.06 -2.61
N THR A 16 35.51 14.64 -3.71
CA THR A 16 35.07 15.92 -4.28
C THR A 16 33.63 15.81 -4.79
N PHE A 17 32.74 16.65 -4.25
CA PHE A 17 31.49 17.02 -4.92
C PHE A 17 31.82 17.94 -6.11
N ALA A 18 31.49 17.49 -7.31
CA ALA A 18 31.39 18.36 -8.48
C ALA A 18 29.91 18.64 -8.72
N VAL A 19 29.51 19.89 -8.47
CA VAL A 19 28.25 20.46 -8.95
C VAL A 19 28.61 21.59 -9.91
N ALA A 20 28.07 21.50 -11.12
CA ALA A 20 27.46 22.59 -11.90
C ALA A 20 27.78 22.50 -13.42
N GLY A 21 26.72 22.55 -14.23
CA GLY A 21 26.81 22.96 -15.63
C GLY A 21 25.77 22.34 -16.56
N CYS A 22 24.63 23.01 -16.74
CA CYS A 22 23.48 22.62 -17.56
C CYS A 22 23.79 22.29 -19.03
N SER A 23 22.98 21.39 -19.60
CA SER A 23 22.38 21.62 -20.93
C SER A 23 20.95 21.11 -20.92
N SER A 24 20.06 22.06 -21.14
CA SER A 24 18.65 21.86 -21.46
C SER A 24 18.53 21.19 -22.82
N GLU A 25 18.00 19.97 -22.84
CA GLU A 25 17.40 19.41 -24.04
C GLU A 25 16.11 18.71 -23.62
N THR A 26 14.99 19.30 -24.04
CA THR A 26 13.65 18.74 -23.97
C THR A 26 13.62 17.47 -24.82
N GLY A 27 13.88 16.35 -24.18
CA GLY A 27 13.64 15.02 -24.68
C GLY A 27 13.21 14.19 -23.49
N ASP A 28 12.19 13.38 -23.67
CA ASP A 28 11.62 12.42 -22.74
C ASP A 28 12.72 11.49 -22.21
N ALA A 29 13.46 11.99 -21.21
CA ALA A 29 14.55 11.26 -20.60
C ALA A 29 13.87 10.27 -19.67
N SER A 30 13.61 9.07 -20.20
CA SER A 30 13.42 7.87 -19.41
C SER A 30 14.66 7.72 -18.54
N GLU A 31 14.58 8.35 -17.38
CA GLU A 31 15.62 8.52 -16.41
C GLU A 31 16.00 7.08 -15.98
N PRO A 32 17.30 6.70 -15.98
CA PRO A 32 17.68 5.29 -15.90
C PRO A 32 17.31 4.74 -14.52
N VAL A 33 16.25 3.93 -14.48
CA VAL A 33 16.09 2.90 -13.44
C VAL A 33 17.39 2.11 -13.53
N ALA A 34 18.26 2.26 -12.52
CA ALA A 34 19.52 1.53 -12.48
C ALA A 34 19.18 0.08 -12.78
N GLY A 35 19.64 -0.42 -13.93
CA GLY A 35 19.45 -1.80 -14.31
C GLY A 35 20.10 -2.60 -13.19
N ASP A 36 19.28 -3.14 -12.30
CA ASP A 36 19.78 -3.97 -11.23
C ASP A 36 20.25 -5.25 -11.91
N GLU A 37 21.55 -5.33 -12.21
CA GLU A 37 22.15 -6.50 -12.85
C GLU A 37 21.76 -7.77 -12.10
N ALA A 38 21.57 -7.71 -10.77
CA ALA A 38 21.08 -8.82 -9.97
C ALA A 38 19.63 -9.20 -10.30
N ALA A 39 18.75 -8.22 -10.57
CA ALA A 39 17.37 -8.47 -11.01
C ALA A 39 17.32 -9.10 -12.42
N VAL A 40 18.11 -8.58 -13.37
CA VAL A 40 18.22 -9.13 -14.73
C VAL A 40 18.73 -10.58 -14.69
N ILE A 41 19.76 -10.84 -13.87
CA ILE A 41 20.30 -12.20 -13.65
C ILE A 41 19.25 -13.10 -12.99
N SER A 42 18.43 -12.57 -12.08
CA SER A 42 17.46 -13.36 -11.32
C SER A 42 16.23 -13.80 -12.13
N CYS A 43 15.74 -13.01 -13.08
CA CYS A 43 14.50 -13.32 -13.80
C CYS A 43 14.67 -13.55 -15.30
N GLY A 44 15.86 -13.27 -15.85
CA GLY A 44 16.11 -13.29 -17.30
C GLY A 44 15.65 -12.00 -17.97
N ALA A 45 16.29 -11.65 -19.09
CA ALA A 45 16.11 -10.35 -19.74
C ALA A 45 14.66 -10.06 -20.17
N ASP A 46 13.96 -11.04 -20.73
CA ASP A 46 12.59 -10.84 -21.23
C ASP A 46 11.61 -10.49 -20.10
N LYS A 47 11.60 -11.30 -19.02
CA LYS A 47 10.77 -11.05 -17.83
C LYS A 47 11.18 -9.80 -17.09
N TYR A 48 12.47 -9.49 -17.06
CA TYR A 48 12.94 -8.24 -16.47
C TYR A 48 12.36 -7.02 -17.22
N ASN A 49 12.42 -7.02 -18.55
CA ASN A 49 11.93 -5.91 -19.35
C ASN A 49 10.40 -5.75 -19.24
N GLU A 50 9.66 -6.86 -19.22
CA GLU A 50 8.21 -6.85 -18.97
C GLU A 50 7.88 -6.29 -17.58
N ALA A 51 8.56 -6.77 -16.53
CA ALA A 51 8.38 -6.28 -15.17
C ALA A 51 8.79 -4.79 -15.02
N LEU A 52 9.83 -4.37 -15.74
CA LEU A 52 10.31 -2.98 -15.73
C LEU A 52 9.28 -2.03 -16.33
N ALA A 53 8.54 -2.45 -17.36
CA ALA A 53 7.48 -1.64 -17.95
C ALA A 53 6.35 -1.38 -16.92
N HIS A 54 5.89 -2.44 -16.25
CA HIS A 54 4.88 -2.34 -15.19
C HIS A 54 5.36 -1.47 -14.01
N TYR A 55 6.61 -1.66 -13.58
CA TYR A 55 7.20 -0.84 -12.52
C TYR A 55 7.22 0.65 -12.89
N LYS A 56 7.60 0.99 -14.14
CA LYS A 56 7.63 2.38 -14.60
C LYS A 56 6.24 3.00 -14.62
N ASN A 57 5.23 2.27 -15.13
CA ASN A 57 3.84 2.72 -15.08
C ASN A 57 3.41 3.04 -13.65
N ALA A 58 3.64 2.12 -12.70
CA ALA A 58 3.28 2.34 -11.29
C ALA A 58 3.97 3.58 -10.71
N VAL A 59 5.24 3.82 -11.02
CA VAL A 59 5.97 5.02 -10.60
C VAL A 59 5.37 6.28 -11.20
N ASP A 60 5.11 6.30 -12.51
CA ASP A 60 4.66 7.50 -13.22
C ASP A 60 3.22 7.86 -12.85
N TRP A 61 2.33 6.88 -12.72
CA TRP A 61 0.96 7.07 -12.23
C TRP A 61 0.95 7.55 -10.77
N SER A 62 1.86 7.05 -9.93
CA SER A 62 2.01 7.56 -8.56
C SER A 62 2.48 9.02 -8.55
N LYS A 63 3.43 9.39 -9.41
CA LYS A 63 3.89 10.79 -9.53
C LYS A 63 2.76 11.69 -10.01
N GLU A 64 2.00 11.26 -11.02
CA GLU A 64 0.87 12.00 -11.56
C GLU A 64 -0.19 12.26 -10.50
N ARG A 65 -0.61 11.21 -9.78
CA ARG A 65 -1.53 11.29 -8.66
C ARG A 65 -1.06 12.28 -7.60
N LEU A 66 0.22 12.24 -7.22
CA LEU A 66 0.78 13.16 -6.23
C LEU A 66 0.86 14.61 -6.72
N ALA A 67 0.95 14.82 -8.03
CA ALA A 67 1.05 16.15 -8.63
C ALA A 67 -0.33 16.80 -8.88
N LYS A 68 -1.31 16.02 -9.34
CA LYS A 68 -2.62 16.52 -9.78
C LYS A 68 -3.77 16.18 -8.81
N GLY A 69 -3.57 15.19 -7.94
CA GLY A 69 -4.65 14.60 -7.16
C GLY A 69 -5.33 13.44 -7.90
N VAL A 70 -6.08 12.63 -7.16
CA VAL A 70 -6.61 11.34 -7.66
C VAL A 70 -7.54 11.53 -8.85
N CYS A 71 -8.51 12.44 -8.74
CA CYS A 71 -9.59 12.60 -9.72
C CYS A 71 -9.21 13.43 -10.95
N GLU A 72 -7.98 13.94 -10.98
CA GLU A 72 -7.41 14.65 -12.12
C GLU A 72 -6.34 13.82 -12.85
N SER A 73 -6.11 12.58 -12.39
CA SER A 73 -5.11 11.66 -12.94
C SER A 73 -5.80 10.55 -13.72
N ASP A 74 -5.28 10.21 -14.90
CA ASP A 74 -5.91 9.20 -15.77
C ASP A 74 -5.85 7.79 -15.16
N ASN A 75 -4.73 7.44 -14.51
CA ASN A 75 -4.52 6.15 -13.85
C ASN A 75 -4.08 6.31 -12.38
N GLY A 76 -4.53 7.41 -11.74
CA GLY A 76 -4.06 7.79 -10.42
C GLY A 76 -4.71 7.04 -9.26
N TYR A 77 -5.63 6.10 -9.52
CA TYR A 77 -6.32 5.37 -8.45
C TYR A 77 -5.35 4.42 -7.72
N GLN A 78 -5.50 4.29 -6.40
CA GLN A 78 -4.65 3.38 -5.63
C GLN A 78 -4.67 1.94 -6.18
N TRP A 79 -5.83 1.48 -6.67
CA TRP A 79 -6.00 0.16 -7.26
C TRP A 79 -5.09 -0.06 -8.48
N GLU A 80 -5.08 0.87 -9.43
CA GLU A 80 -4.33 0.75 -10.69
C GLU A 80 -2.82 0.78 -10.43
N ILE A 81 -2.38 1.68 -9.54
CA ILE A 81 -0.99 1.77 -9.12
C ILE A 81 -0.54 0.48 -8.43
N ALA A 82 -1.37 -0.06 -7.54
CA ALA A 82 -1.09 -1.32 -6.86
C ALA A 82 -1.06 -2.51 -7.83
N ASP A 83 -1.93 -2.52 -8.84
CA ASP A 83 -2.00 -3.57 -9.86
C ASP A 83 -0.73 -3.62 -10.71
N GLU A 84 -0.28 -2.48 -11.25
CA GLU A 84 0.98 -2.42 -12.02
C GLU A 84 2.19 -2.79 -11.15
N ALA A 85 2.25 -2.32 -9.90
CA ALA A 85 3.32 -2.71 -8.98
C ALA A 85 3.31 -4.22 -8.71
N SER A 86 2.13 -4.83 -8.60
CA SER A 86 1.96 -6.28 -8.41
C SER A 86 2.39 -7.07 -9.63
N ARG A 87 2.00 -6.63 -10.82
CA ARG A 87 2.43 -7.23 -12.10
C ARG A 87 3.95 -7.21 -12.25
N ALA A 88 4.62 -6.12 -11.88
CA ALA A 88 6.08 -6.05 -11.88
C ALA A 88 6.70 -7.12 -10.95
N VAL A 89 6.23 -7.21 -9.71
CA VAL A 89 6.71 -8.17 -8.70
C VAL A 89 6.44 -9.62 -9.12
N MET A 90 5.28 -9.90 -9.68
CA MET A 90 4.90 -11.25 -10.08
C MET A 90 5.64 -11.74 -11.31
N THR A 91 5.92 -10.82 -12.25
CA THR A 91 6.69 -11.11 -13.45
C THR A 91 8.18 -11.32 -13.10
N CYS A 92 8.73 -10.47 -12.23
CA CYS A 92 10.11 -10.57 -11.75
C CYS A 92 10.18 -10.22 -10.25
N GLY A 93 10.33 -11.25 -9.41
CA GLY A 93 10.31 -11.12 -7.94
C GLY A 93 11.37 -10.18 -7.33
N ALA A 94 12.41 -9.82 -8.08
CA ALA A 94 13.43 -8.85 -7.67
C ALA A 94 12.84 -7.44 -7.44
N PHE A 95 11.77 -7.08 -8.15
CA PHE A 95 11.11 -5.79 -7.98
C PHE A 95 10.50 -5.57 -6.59
N ARG A 96 10.34 -6.61 -5.76
CA ARG A 96 9.97 -6.45 -4.34
C ARG A 96 10.96 -5.56 -3.59
N GLU A 97 12.24 -5.88 -3.70
CA GLU A 97 13.29 -5.11 -3.02
C GLU A 97 13.52 -3.76 -3.70
N THR A 98 13.35 -3.68 -5.02
CA THR A 98 13.35 -2.39 -5.73
C THR A 98 12.27 -1.45 -5.21
N ILE A 99 11.01 -1.91 -5.12
CA ILE A 99 9.89 -1.10 -4.61
C ILE A 99 10.10 -0.72 -3.15
N LYS A 100 10.67 -1.61 -2.34
CA LYS A 100 10.93 -1.38 -0.92
C LYS A 100 12.01 -0.34 -0.66
N SER A 101 13.11 -0.36 -1.42
CA SER A 101 14.33 0.37 -1.06
C SER A 101 14.75 1.46 -2.03
N SER A 102 14.36 1.36 -3.31
CA SER A 102 14.79 2.32 -4.32
C SER A 102 14.21 3.71 -4.06
N PRO A 103 15.00 4.80 -4.13
CA PRO A 103 14.48 6.16 -4.09
C PRO A 103 13.43 6.43 -5.19
N TRP A 104 13.56 5.75 -6.33
CA TRP A 104 12.66 5.90 -7.48
C TRP A 104 11.25 5.39 -7.23
N ALA A 105 11.12 4.38 -6.36
CA ALA A 105 9.84 3.82 -5.95
C ALA A 105 9.20 4.60 -4.80
N GLN A 106 9.79 5.73 -4.37
CA GLN A 106 9.22 6.55 -3.31
C GLN A 106 7.78 7.01 -3.60
N PRO A 107 7.41 7.42 -4.83
CA PRO A 107 6.02 7.75 -5.14
C PRO A 107 5.06 6.60 -4.87
N ILE A 108 5.40 5.37 -5.29
CA ILE A 108 4.58 4.16 -5.03
C ILE A 108 4.38 3.97 -3.52
N ARG A 109 5.48 4.03 -2.75
CA ARG A 109 5.43 3.88 -1.29
C ARG A 109 4.59 4.97 -0.62
N THR A 110 4.63 6.20 -1.12
CA THR A 110 3.84 7.31 -0.59
C THR A 110 2.36 7.12 -0.88
N VAL A 111 2.00 6.72 -2.10
CA VAL A 111 0.59 6.54 -2.50
C VAL A 111 -0.07 5.36 -1.81
N LEU A 112 0.67 4.26 -1.61
CA LEU A 112 0.16 3.04 -1.00
C LEU A 112 0.48 2.91 0.50
N ALA A 113 0.97 3.98 1.14
CA ALA A 113 1.48 3.95 2.52
C ALA A 113 0.45 3.47 3.55
N ASP A 114 -0.82 3.84 3.31
CA ASP A 114 -1.97 3.55 4.16
C ASP A 114 -2.67 2.22 3.79
N SER A 115 -2.12 1.48 2.82
CA SER A 115 -2.67 0.20 2.36
C SER A 115 -1.79 -0.99 2.75
N LEU A 116 -2.41 -2.04 3.30
CA LEU A 116 -1.73 -3.31 3.57
C LEU A 116 -1.14 -3.94 2.30
N THR A 117 -1.63 -3.55 1.13
CA THR A 117 -1.09 -3.98 -0.16
C THR A 117 0.38 -3.61 -0.31
N LEU A 118 0.82 -2.44 0.18
CA LEU A 118 2.24 -2.09 0.14
C LEU A 118 3.10 -3.11 0.91
N LYS A 119 2.65 -3.54 2.09
CA LYS A 119 3.35 -4.56 2.89
C LYS A 119 3.44 -5.90 2.18
N SER A 120 2.42 -6.26 1.41
CA SER A 120 2.47 -7.47 0.60
C SER A 120 3.42 -7.34 -0.60
N LEU A 121 3.38 -6.20 -1.30
CA LEU A 121 4.26 -5.87 -2.42
C LEU A 121 5.74 -5.91 -2.04
N THR A 122 6.10 -5.38 -0.87
CA THR A 122 7.47 -5.33 -0.36
C THR A 122 7.93 -6.62 0.31
N GLY A 123 7.05 -7.63 0.42
CA GLY A 123 7.32 -8.89 1.08
C GLY A 123 7.37 -8.82 2.62
N GLU A 124 7.01 -7.68 3.22
CA GLU A 124 6.85 -7.53 4.67
C GLU A 124 5.68 -8.38 5.19
N LEU A 125 4.61 -8.50 4.40
CA LEU A 125 3.45 -9.35 4.67
C LEU A 125 3.37 -10.48 3.64
N LEU A 126 3.60 -11.71 4.10
CA LEU A 126 3.52 -12.91 3.26
C LEU A 126 2.08 -13.42 3.20
N VAL A 127 1.34 -13.01 2.18
CA VAL A 127 0.02 -13.59 1.89
C VAL A 127 0.12 -14.61 0.77
N ILE A 128 -0.43 -15.80 1.02
CA ILE A 128 -0.67 -16.80 -0.03
C ILE A 128 -2.09 -16.58 -0.52
N LYS A 129 -2.24 -16.03 -1.73
CA LYS A 129 -3.52 -15.65 -2.37
C LYS A 129 -4.55 -16.80 -2.40
N ASP A 130 -4.10 -18.06 -2.39
CA ASP A 130 -4.94 -19.26 -2.53
C ASP A 130 -4.99 -20.19 -1.30
N SER A 131 -4.56 -19.73 -0.13
CA SER A 131 -4.71 -20.53 1.09
C SER A 131 -5.92 -20.06 1.88
N GLU A 132 -6.90 -20.94 2.12
CA GLU A 132 -7.95 -20.73 3.13
C GLU A 132 -7.35 -20.52 4.55
N TRP A 133 -6.07 -20.89 4.71
CA TRP A 133 -5.22 -20.66 5.86
C TRP A 133 -4.08 -19.69 5.50
N GLN A 134 -4.41 -18.47 5.04
CA GLN A 134 -3.41 -17.44 4.79
C GLN A 134 -2.57 -17.26 6.05
N ASN A 135 -1.24 -17.23 5.92
CA ASN A 135 -0.36 -17.08 7.07
C ASN A 135 -0.38 -15.63 7.55
N TRP A 136 -1.23 -15.33 8.51
CA TRP A 136 -1.37 -13.99 9.09
C TRP A 136 -0.34 -13.66 10.17
N THR A 137 0.74 -14.43 10.29
CA THR A 137 1.78 -14.18 11.31
C THR A 137 2.33 -12.76 11.17
N GLY A 138 2.24 -11.96 12.23
CA GLY A 138 2.80 -10.62 12.28
C GLY A 138 1.94 -9.51 11.66
N VAL A 139 0.80 -9.83 11.02
CA VAL A 139 -0.09 -8.82 10.42
C VAL A 139 -0.62 -7.83 11.46
N ASP A 140 -0.73 -8.27 12.71
CA ASP A 140 -1.28 -7.48 13.82
C ASP A 140 -0.47 -6.20 14.06
N ALA A 141 0.86 -6.28 13.89
CA ALA A 141 1.78 -5.15 14.02
C ALA A 141 1.84 -4.26 12.76
N MET A 142 1.20 -4.70 11.67
CA MET A 142 1.20 -3.99 10.38
C MET A 142 -0.10 -3.23 10.14
N LEU A 143 -1.14 -3.45 10.98
CA LEU A 143 -2.41 -2.74 10.87
C LEU A 143 -2.33 -1.29 11.31
N GLU A 144 -1.40 -0.92 12.19
CA GLU A 144 -1.22 0.48 12.60
C GLU A 144 -0.82 1.34 11.39
N GLY A 145 -1.49 2.49 11.22
CA GLY A 145 -1.32 3.40 10.09
C GLY A 145 -2.08 2.98 8.82
N GLN A 146 -2.76 1.84 8.83
CA GLN A 146 -3.51 1.34 7.67
C GLN A 146 -4.95 1.85 7.68
N GLN A 147 -5.55 1.89 6.50
CA GLN A 147 -6.94 2.24 6.34
C GLN A 147 -7.71 1.21 5.52
N PHE A 148 -9.00 1.11 5.83
CA PHE A 148 -9.95 0.31 5.08
C PHE A 148 -11.22 1.13 4.82
N TRP A 149 -11.77 1.01 3.63
CA TRP A 149 -12.91 1.79 3.18
C TRP A 149 -14.01 0.90 2.63
N ALA A 150 -15.26 1.15 3.02
CA ALA A 150 -16.40 0.70 2.26
C ALA A 150 -16.83 1.78 1.27
N PRO A 151 -17.01 1.43 -0.02
CA PRO A 151 -17.43 2.40 -1.03
C PRO A 151 -18.86 2.87 -0.79
N ALA A 152 -19.17 4.08 -1.25
CA ALA A 152 -20.54 4.52 -1.42
C ALA A 152 -21.20 3.69 -2.53
N MET A 153 -22.27 2.96 -2.22
CA MET A 153 -23.04 2.22 -3.22
C MET A 153 -24.17 3.09 -3.81
N GLY A 154 -24.04 3.44 -5.09
CA GLY A 154 -24.99 4.27 -5.83
C GLY A 154 -24.91 5.76 -5.49
N ALA A 155 -25.76 6.59 -6.13
CA ALA A 155 -25.70 8.06 -6.04
C ALA A 155 -25.92 8.65 -4.63
N TYR A 156 -26.40 7.85 -3.68
CA TYR A 156 -26.69 8.24 -2.29
C TYR A 156 -26.07 7.29 -1.25
N GLY A 157 -25.10 6.47 -1.65
CA GLY A 157 -24.46 5.53 -0.73
C GLY A 157 -23.61 6.26 0.33
N SER A 158 -23.67 5.83 1.58
CA SER A 158 -22.74 6.29 2.61
C SER A 158 -21.46 5.45 2.56
N TRP A 159 -20.32 6.07 2.25
CA TRP A 159 -19.04 5.42 2.50
C TRP A 159 -18.75 5.37 4.01
N SER A 160 -17.91 4.43 4.39
CA SER A 160 -17.30 4.41 5.72
C SER A 160 -15.82 4.06 5.63
N GLN A 161 -15.04 4.51 6.61
CA GLN A 161 -13.61 4.31 6.68
C GLN A 161 -13.19 3.97 8.11
N ILE A 162 -12.31 2.98 8.25
CA ILE A 162 -11.56 2.73 9.48
C ILE A 162 -10.11 3.15 9.22
N VAL A 163 -9.58 4.06 10.05
CA VAL A 163 -8.16 4.38 10.11
C VAL A 163 -7.59 3.81 11.40
N PHE A 164 -6.71 2.82 11.28
CA PHE A 164 -6.06 2.17 12.42
C PHE A 164 -4.89 3.03 12.93
N GLY A 165 -4.95 3.43 14.19
CA GLY A 165 -3.90 4.16 14.89
C GLY A 165 -3.12 3.27 15.86
N GLU A 166 -2.16 3.86 16.55
CA GLU A 166 -1.32 3.14 17.50
C GLU A 166 -2.07 2.72 18.77
N ASN A 167 -1.57 1.67 19.43
CA ASN A 167 -2.02 1.25 20.77
C ASN A 167 -3.52 0.90 20.83
N GLY A 168 -4.05 0.26 19.78
CA GLY A 168 -5.45 -0.17 19.71
C GLY A 168 -6.45 0.98 19.53
N LYS A 169 -5.99 2.16 19.11
CA LYS A 169 -6.87 3.30 18.75
C LYS A 169 -7.22 3.25 17.27
N ALA A 170 -8.38 3.74 16.91
CA ALA A 170 -8.77 3.92 15.52
C ALA A 170 -9.62 5.19 15.39
N THR A 171 -9.85 5.62 14.15
CA THR A 171 -10.84 6.63 13.79
C THR A 171 -11.83 5.99 12.84
N TYR A 172 -13.12 6.05 13.18
CA TYR A 172 -14.19 5.68 12.27
C TYR A 172 -14.69 6.95 11.58
N LYS A 173 -14.68 6.98 10.25
CA LYS A 173 -15.22 8.08 9.46
C LYS A 173 -16.36 7.57 8.59
N PHE A 174 -17.36 8.40 8.36
CA PHE A 174 -18.56 8.00 7.64
C PHE A 174 -19.29 9.21 7.07
N LEU A 175 -20.08 9.00 6.02
CA LEU A 175 -21.06 9.99 5.58
C LEU A 175 -22.34 9.89 6.39
N LYS A 176 -22.77 11.03 6.93
CA LYS A 176 -24.04 11.15 7.63
C LYS A 176 -24.98 12.08 6.88
N TYR A 177 -26.21 11.59 6.70
CA TYR A 177 -27.33 12.39 6.23
C TYR A 177 -27.98 13.13 7.41
N HIS A 178 -28.19 14.44 7.25
CA HIS A 178 -28.81 15.31 8.25
C HIS A 178 -30.25 15.63 7.86
N ASP A 179 -31.22 14.96 8.48
CA ASP A 179 -32.65 15.10 8.15
C ASP A 179 -33.17 16.55 8.16
N ASN A 180 -32.59 17.40 9.00
CA ASN A 180 -32.99 18.78 9.19
C ASN A 180 -32.52 19.73 8.07
N THR A 181 -31.40 19.42 7.40
CA THR A 181 -30.89 20.24 6.29
C THR A 181 -30.98 19.54 4.94
N GLY A 182 -31.11 18.21 4.93
CA GLY A 182 -31.01 17.39 3.73
C GLY A 182 -29.57 17.19 3.24
N ASP A 183 -28.56 17.64 4.00
CA ASP A 183 -27.16 17.56 3.61
C ASP A 183 -26.55 16.21 3.98
N ILE A 184 -25.57 15.78 3.18
CA ILE A 184 -24.69 14.66 3.49
C ILE A 184 -23.30 15.22 3.80
N THR A 185 -22.79 14.98 5.00
CA THR A 185 -21.47 15.48 5.40
C THR A 185 -20.59 14.37 5.96
N PRO A 186 -19.26 14.42 5.70
CA PRO A 186 -18.31 13.57 6.40
C PRO A 186 -18.32 13.87 7.90
N GLU A 187 -18.53 12.84 8.71
CA GLU A 187 -18.31 12.86 10.15
C GLU A 187 -17.21 11.85 10.53
N GLN A 188 -16.66 12.03 11.73
CA GLN A 188 -15.69 11.11 12.29
C GLN A 188 -15.87 10.99 13.80
N GLU A 189 -15.53 9.82 14.33
CA GLU A 189 -15.57 9.56 15.76
C GLU A 189 -14.40 8.69 16.21
N PRO A 190 -13.97 8.84 17.48
CA PRO A 190 -12.94 8.00 18.04
C PRO A 190 -13.42 6.55 18.12
N ALA A 191 -12.54 5.64 17.76
CA ALA A 191 -12.76 4.21 17.83
C ALA A 191 -11.60 3.53 18.58
N THR A 192 -11.83 2.30 19.02
CA THR A 192 -10.78 1.40 19.49
C THR A 192 -10.89 0.07 18.75
N PHE A 193 -9.78 -0.64 18.63
CA PHE A 193 -9.76 -1.95 18.03
C PHE A 193 -8.91 -2.94 18.82
N THR A 194 -9.31 -4.20 18.75
CA THR A 194 -8.49 -5.35 19.15
C THR A 194 -8.46 -6.36 18.02
N ILE A 195 -7.46 -7.25 18.07
CA ILE A 195 -7.32 -8.32 17.08
C ILE A 195 -7.38 -9.66 17.81
N GLU A 196 -8.35 -10.46 17.42
CA GLU A 196 -8.53 -11.83 17.89
C GLU A 196 -7.96 -12.83 16.87
N LYS A 197 -7.44 -13.95 17.39
CA LYS A 197 -6.84 -15.04 16.63
C LYS A 197 -7.63 -16.34 16.84
N PRO A 198 -8.89 -16.43 16.40
CA PRO A 198 -9.77 -17.57 16.69
C PRO A 198 -9.18 -18.92 16.21
N ASN A 199 -8.34 -18.88 15.18
CA ASN A 199 -7.71 -20.07 14.57
C ASN A 199 -6.20 -20.15 14.88
N GLY A 200 -5.74 -19.53 15.97
CA GLY A 200 -4.34 -19.50 16.39
C GLY A 200 -3.46 -18.54 15.58
N GLU A 201 -2.15 -18.57 15.86
CA GLU A 201 -1.19 -17.56 15.37
C GLU A 201 -1.11 -17.42 13.85
N LYS A 202 -1.30 -18.52 13.12
CA LYS A 202 -1.29 -18.53 11.65
C LYS A 202 -2.68 -18.39 11.03
N GLY A 203 -3.73 -18.42 11.84
CA GLY A 203 -5.11 -18.45 11.36
C GLY A 203 -5.69 -17.07 11.09
N LYS A 204 -6.95 -17.06 10.63
CA LYS A 204 -7.76 -15.85 10.39
C LYS A 204 -7.68 -14.85 11.54
N ARG A 205 -7.68 -13.55 11.20
CA ARG A 205 -7.80 -12.45 12.16
C ARG A 205 -9.22 -11.92 12.20
N THR A 206 -9.74 -11.75 13.41
CA THR A 206 -10.97 -11.00 13.64
C THR A 206 -10.61 -9.67 14.27
N ILE A 207 -10.92 -8.57 13.60
CA ILE A 207 -10.80 -7.22 14.13
C ILE A 207 -12.10 -6.89 14.85
N VAL A 208 -12.02 -6.55 16.13
CA VAL A 208 -13.16 -6.07 16.92
C VAL A 208 -13.03 -4.57 17.05
N LEU A 209 -13.93 -3.84 16.40
CA LEU A 209 -13.95 -2.37 16.39
C LEU A 209 -15.05 -1.88 17.33
N SER A 210 -14.74 -0.90 18.17
CA SER A 210 -15.74 -0.20 19.00
C SER A 210 -15.74 1.29 18.71
N HIS A 211 -16.89 1.86 18.35
CA HIS A 211 -17.09 3.26 17.99
C HIS A 211 -18.56 3.66 18.20
N GLY A 212 -18.86 4.91 18.55
CA GLY A 212 -20.26 5.38 18.64
C GLY A 212 -21.16 4.61 19.61
N GLY A 213 -20.61 3.84 20.57
CA GLY A 213 -21.37 2.93 21.43
C GLY A 213 -21.74 1.58 20.80
N VAL A 214 -21.27 1.30 19.58
CA VAL A 214 -21.42 0.06 18.84
C VAL A 214 -20.11 -0.74 18.87
N THR A 215 -20.24 -2.06 18.82
CA THR A 215 -19.10 -2.97 18.60
C THR A 215 -19.39 -3.81 17.36
N GLU A 216 -18.49 -3.72 16.37
CA GLU A 216 -18.54 -4.50 15.14
C GLU A 216 -17.36 -5.47 15.08
N ARG A 217 -17.56 -6.61 14.41
CA ARG A 217 -16.54 -7.64 14.25
C ARG A 217 -16.30 -7.87 12.78
N TYR A 218 -15.03 -7.85 12.37
CA TYR A 218 -14.62 -7.97 10.99
C TYR A 218 -13.62 -9.10 10.82
N THR A 219 -13.84 -9.91 9.80
CA THR A 219 -12.84 -10.85 9.29
C THR A 219 -11.85 -10.10 8.40
N LEU A 220 -10.56 -10.14 8.75
CA LEU A 220 -9.51 -9.78 7.80
C LEU A 220 -9.32 -10.92 6.79
N GLY A 221 -9.43 -10.58 5.51
CA GLY A 221 -9.26 -11.49 4.40
C GLY A 221 -8.48 -10.85 3.26
N VAL A 222 -8.27 -11.63 2.21
CA VAL A 222 -7.87 -11.13 0.90
C VAL A 222 -8.88 -11.66 -0.10
N ASP A 223 -9.47 -10.74 -0.87
CA ASP A 223 -10.35 -11.10 -1.97
C ASP A 223 -9.52 -11.69 -3.11
N ALA A 224 -10.07 -12.70 -3.77
CA ALA A 224 -9.47 -13.25 -4.98
C ALA A 224 -9.44 -12.14 -6.04
N GLY A 225 -8.25 -11.61 -6.33
CA GLY A 225 -8.04 -10.82 -7.55
C GLY A 225 -8.53 -11.65 -8.74
N TYR A 226 -9.25 -11.03 -9.67
CA TYR A 226 -9.84 -11.72 -10.83
C TYR A 226 -8.79 -12.45 -11.67
N ARG A 227 -7.53 -12.02 -11.58
CA ARG A 227 -6.40 -12.69 -12.21
C ARG A 227 -5.26 -12.88 -11.19
N TYR A 228 -4.46 -13.92 -11.41
CA TYR A 228 -3.34 -14.26 -10.53
C TYR A 228 -2.35 -13.12 -10.39
N ASP A 229 -2.13 -12.37 -11.48
CA ASP A 229 -1.28 -11.19 -11.66
C ASP A 229 -1.75 -9.91 -10.94
N ASP A 230 -2.95 -9.91 -10.36
CA ASP A 230 -3.50 -8.71 -9.71
C ASP A 230 -3.04 -8.54 -8.26
N ALA A 231 -3.03 -7.28 -7.80
CA ALA A 231 -2.69 -6.94 -6.42
C ALA A 231 -3.59 -7.65 -5.39
N PRO A 232 -3.05 -8.08 -4.23
CA PRO A 232 -3.87 -8.58 -3.15
C PRO A 232 -4.75 -7.45 -2.63
N LEU A 233 -6.06 -7.67 -2.69
CA LEU A 233 -7.07 -6.78 -2.14
C LEU A 233 -7.41 -7.23 -0.72
N PHE A 234 -6.86 -6.55 0.28
CA PHE A 234 -7.19 -6.86 1.66
C PHE A 234 -8.58 -6.33 1.98
N THR A 235 -9.36 -7.14 2.69
CA THR A 235 -10.74 -6.80 3.02
C THR A 235 -11.04 -7.01 4.49
N LEU A 236 -11.95 -6.18 5.02
CA LEU A 236 -12.62 -6.39 6.29
C LEU A 236 -14.07 -6.75 5.99
N THR A 237 -14.40 -8.01 6.20
CA THR A 237 -15.75 -8.55 5.98
C THR A 237 -16.49 -8.59 7.33
N PRO A 238 -17.58 -7.83 7.51
CA PRO A 238 -18.34 -7.84 8.76
C PRO A 238 -18.92 -9.23 9.05
N GLU A 239 -18.80 -9.69 10.30
CA GLU A 239 -19.39 -10.94 10.76
C GLU A 239 -20.91 -10.79 10.91
N GLY A 240 -21.67 -11.77 10.43
CA GLY A 240 -23.13 -11.79 10.55
C GLY A 240 -23.89 -10.89 9.56
N VAL A 241 -23.19 -10.31 8.57
CA VAL A 241 -23.78 -9.52 7.48
C VAL A 241 -23.62 -10.30 6.18
N ASP A 242 -24.70 -10.34 5.39
CA ASP A 242 -24.67 -10.89 4.04
C ASP A 242 -24.12 -9.84 3.06
N VAL A 243 -22.80 -9.83 2.89
CA VAL A 243 -22.11 -8.85 2.04
C VAL A 243 -22.39 -9.02 0.55
N GLU A 244 -22.99 -10.13 0.11
CA GLU A 244 -23.46 -10.25 -1.29
C GLU A 244 -24.68 -9.36 -1.53
N ASN A 245 -25.53 -9.23 -0.51
CA ASN A 245 -26.72 -8.39 -0.53
C ASN A 245 -26.48 -6.98 0.06
N GLU A 246 -25.41 -6.80 0.85
CA GLU A 246 -25.00 -5.52 1.45
C GLU A 246 -23.50 -5.22 1.20
N PRO A 247 -23.07 -5.05 -0.06
CA PRO A 247 -21.65 -4.85 -0.41
C PRO A 247 -21.04 -3.56 0.18
N SER A 248 -21.86 -2.55 0.49
CA SER A 248 -21.44 -1.30 1.17
C SER A 248 -20.97 -1.50 2.62
N ARG A 249 -21.07 -2.72 3.17
CA ARG A 249 -20.60 -3.03 4.52
C ARG A 249 -19.21 -3.67 4.53
N LYS A 250 -18.73 -4.13 3.37
CA LYS A 250 -17.38 -4.70 3.21
C LYS A 250 -16.38 -3.57 3.00
N LEU A 251 -15.30 -3.57 3.76
CA LEU A 251 -14.23 -2.59 3.60
C LEU A 251 -13.02 -3.16 2.86
N PHE A 252 -12.33 -2.31 2.11
CA PHE A 252 -11.23 -2.62 1.22
C PHE A 252 -10.00 -1.76 1.55
N SER A 253 -8.81 -2.33 1.44
CA SER A 253 -7.55 -1.59 1.67
C SER A 253 -7.10 -0.73 0.48
N LEU A 254 -7.74 -0.87 -0.66
CA LEU A 254 -7.54 -0.08 -1.88
C LEU A 254 -8.93 0.42 -2.32
N VAL A 255 -9.02 1.67 -2.76
CA VAL A 255 -10.31 2.36 -2.95
C VAL A 255 -10.40 2.98 -4.34
N SER A 256 -11.64 3.11 -4.85
CA SER A 256 -11.98 4.10 -5.88
C SER A 256 -12.26 5.43 -5.19
N GLU A 257 -11.28 6.32 -5.18
CA GLU A 257 -11.25 7.48 -4.27
C GLU A 257 -11.99 8.71 -4.83
N CYS A 258 -12.56 8.60 -6.02
CA CYS A 258 -13.32 9.68 -6.66
C CYS A 258 -14.84 9.49 -6.54
N ASP A 259 -15.28 8.30 -6.10
CA ASP A 259 -16.66 8.00 -5.78
C ASP A 259 -16.90 7.91 -4.25
N ALA A 260 -15.88 8.24 -3.45
CA ALA A 260 -15.93 8.35 -1.98
C ALA A 260 -16.08 9.82 -1.56
#